data_AF-A0A7Y4UAW2-F1
#
_entry.id   AF-A0A7Y4UAW2-F1
#
_cell.length_a   1.000
_cell.length_b   1.000
_cell.length_c   1.000
_cell.angle_alpha   90.00
_cell.angle_beta   90.00
_cell.angle_gamma   90.00
#
_symmetry.space_group_name_H-M   'P 1'
#
loop_
_entity.id
_entity.type
_entity.pdbx_description
1 polymer ?
#
loop_
_entity_poly.entity_id
_entity_poly.type
_entity_poly.pdbx_seq_one_letter_code
_entity_poly.pdbx_strand_id
1 'polypeptide(L)'
;FNMVSSYFGDVVWRAVTTSHIRESLETALDLKTAREVWLSLSPSFYADRVLPTVKRRAMFVSARYDLSFLPDLTDIFIADSRRHGVPHETAYLRCGHYTIGRTPFKYLDAFHILNFFRRAWR
;
A
#
# COMPACT_ATOMS: atom_id res chain seq x y z
N PHE A 1 4.11 2.15 8.11
CA PHE A 1 4.21 2.15 6.64
C PHE A 1 3.50 3.37 6.12
N ASN A 2 4.21 4.13 5.29
CA ASN A 2 3.70 5.33 4.65
C ASN A 2 3.53 4.98 3.17
N MET A 3 2.27 4.93 2.73
CA MET A 3 1.81 4.31 1.48
C MET A 3 1.94 2.78 1.50
N VAL A 4 0.86 2.08 1.17
CA VAL A 4 0.78 0.61 1.21
C VAL A 4 0.01 0.09 0.01
N SER A 5 0.38 -1.07 -0.52
CA SER A 5 -0.29 -1.73 -1.64
C SER A 5 -0.25 -3.26 -1.49
N SER A 6 -1.07 -3.99 -2.26
CA SER A 6 -1.25 -5.45 -2.18
C SER A 6 -0.62 -6.20 -3.35
N TYR A 7 -1.14 -6.05 -4.57
CA TYR A 7 -0.71 -6.79 -5.75
C TYR A 7 0.02 -5.87 -6.73
N PHE A 8 1.34 -6.08 -6.88
CA PHE A 8 2.17 -5.18 -7.68
C PHE A 8 1.99 -5.38 -9.19
N GLY A 9 1.49 -6.53 -9.65
CA GLY A 9 1.06 -6.68 -11.04
C GLY A 9 -0.07 -5.71 -11.39
N ASP A 10 -1.03 -5.52 -10.48
CA ASP A 10 -2.10 -4.52 -10.65
C ASP A 10 -1.58 -3.09 -10.55
N VAL A 11 -0.60 -2.81 -9.67
CA VAL A 11 0.08 -1.51 -9.63
C VAL A 11 0.69 -1.22 -10.99
N VAL A 12 1.57 -2.10 -11.49
CA VAL A 12 2.25 -1.96 -12.78
C VAL A 12 1.25 -1.70 -13.90
N TRP A 13 0.14 -2.43 -13.93
CA TRP A 13 -0.84 -2.37 -15.02
C TRP A 13 -1.78 -1.17 -14.96
N ARG A 14 -2.16 -0.70 -13.76
CA ARG A 14 -3.26 0.25 -13.58
C ARG A 14 -2.81 1.63 -13.12
N ALA A 15 -1.66 1.74 -12.46
CA ALA A 15 -1.21 2.98 -11.87
C ALA A 15 -0.62 3.96 -12.90
N VAL A 16 -0.90 5.25 -12.72
CA VAL A 16 -0.42 6.31 -13.62
C VAL A 16 1.10 6.40 -13.59
N THR A 17 1.71 6.23 -12.42
CA THR A 17 3.17 6.33 -12.26
C THR A 17 3.94 5.18 -12.89
N THR A 18 3.30 4.04 -13.17
CA THR A 18 3.91 2.87 -13.80
C THR A 18 3.36 2.62 -15.20
N SER A 19 2.60 3.56 -15.77
CA SER A 19 2.05 3.49 -17.13
C SER A 19 3.12 3.13 -18.17
N HIS A 20 4.28 3.79 -18.10
CA HIS A 20 5.43 3.49 -18.98
C HIS A 20 5.93 2.05 -18.89
N ILE A 21 5.87 1.42 -17.70
CA ILE A 21 6.24 0.00 -17.53
C ILE A 21 5.22 -0.88 -18.28
N ARG A 22 3.92 -0.62 -18.09
CA ARG A 22 2.88 -1.33 -18.85
C ARG A 22 3.07 -1.16 -20.35
N GLU A 23 3.23 0.07 -20.84
CA GLU A 23 3.41 0.37 -22.27
C GLU A 23 4.57 -0.41 -22.88
N SER A 24 5.67 -0.60 -22.15
CA SER A 24 6.80 -1.41 -22.61
C SER A 24 6.55 -2.92 -22.66
N LEU A 25 5.53 -3.43 -21.96
CA LEU A 25 5.31 -4.86 -21.74
C LEU A 25 4.00 -5.37 -22.36
N GLU A 26 3.02 -4.49 -22.59
CA GLU A 26 1.65 -4.87 -23.00
C GLU A 26 1.56 -5.51 -24.39
N THR A 27 2.63 -5.40 -25.19
CA THR A 27 2.76 -6.11 -26.48
C THR A 27 3.13 -7.59 -26.32
N ALA A 28 3.72 -7.97 -25.17
CA ALA A 28 4.27 -9.30 -24.92
C ALA A 28 3.61 -10.02 -23.73
N LEU A 29 3.00 -9.28 -22.81
CA LEU A 29 2.37 -9.80 -21.60
C LEU A 29 0.95 -9.27 -21.49
N ASP A 30 0.05 -10.06 -20.91
CA ASP A 30 -1.27 -9.61 -20.47
C ASP A 30 -1.28 -9.34 -18.95
N LEU A 31 -2.38 -8.76 -18.44
CA LEU A 31 -2.54 -8.49 -17.01
C LEU A 31 -2.42 -9.76 -16.14
N LYS A 32 -2.90 -10.90 -16.65
CA LYS A 32 -2.84 -12.16 -15.90
C LYS A 32 -1.38 -12.57 -15.67
N THR A 33 -0.58 -12.56 -16.73
CA THR A 33 0.85 -12.88 -16.67
C THR A 33 1.60 -11.84 -15.85
N ALA A 34 1.26 -10.55 -15.96
CA ALA A 34 1.84 -9.50 -15.12
C ALA A 34 1.58 -9.74 -13.62
N ARG A 35 0.38 -10.20 -13.25
CA ARG A 35 0.10 -10.58 -11.84
C ARG A 35 0.99 -11.73 -11.37
N GLU A 36 1.20 -12.74 -12.21
CA GLU A 36 2.05 -13.90 -11.90
C GLU A 36 3.52 -13.51 -11.73
N VAL A 37 4.07 -12.73 -12.67
CA VAL A 37 5.48 -12.28 -12.65
C VAL A 37 5.80 -11.44 -11.41
N TRP A 38 4.85 -10.61 -10.94
CA TRP A 38 5.03 -9.75 -9.77
C TRP A 38 4.58 -10.35 -8.43
N LEU A 39 4.22 -11.63 -8.36
CA LEU A 39 3.82 -12.26 -7.09
C LEU A 39 4.90 -12.16 -6.01
N SER A 40 6.17 -12.28 -6.40
CA SER A 40 7.32 -12.18 -5.49
C SER A 40 7.43 -10.85 -4.76
N LEU A 41 6.90 -9.78 -5.36
CA LEU A 41 6.87 -8.43 -4.81
C LEU A 41 5.52 -8.06 -4.19
N SER A 42 4.54 -8.95 -4.22
CA SER A 42 3.16 -8.65 -3.81
C SER A 42 2.89 -9.08 -2.35
N PRO A 43 2.77 -8.17 -1.38
CA PRO A 43 2.62 -8.54 0.04
C PRO A 43 1.40 -9.42 0.31
N SER A 44 0.27 -9.15 -0.37
CA SER A 44 -0.96 -9.92 -0.20
C SER A 44 -0.85 -11.37 -0.69
N PHE A 45 0.08 -11.69 -1.59
CA PHE A 45 0.35 -13.08 -1.97
C PHE A 45 0.90 -13.90 -0.79
N TYR A 46 1.64 -13.27 0.12
CA TYR A 46 2.22 -13.90 1.30
C TYR A 46 1.37 -13.74 2.55
N ALA A 47 0.18 -13.14 2.45
CA ALA A 47 -0.64 -12.74 3.59
C ALA A 47 -0.89 -13.90 4.57
N ASP A 48 -1.38 -15.04 4.07
CA ASP A 48 -1.75 -16.20 4.88
C ASP A 48 -0.55 -16.85 5.60
N ARG A 49 0.66 -16.68 5.06
CA ARG A 49 1.88 -17.27 5.63
C ARG A 49 2.58 -16.34 6.60
N VAL A 50 2.61 -15.04 6.29
CA VAL A 50 3.43 -14.06 7.01
C VAL A 50 2.62 -13.31 8.06
N LEU A 51 1.43 -12.82 7.73
CA LEU A 51 0.67 -11.93 8.62
C LEU A 51 0.30 -12.57 9.97
N PRO A 52 -0.06 -13.87 10.07
CA PRO A 52 -0.32 -14.51 11.38
C PRO A 52 0.86 -14.46 12.37
N THR A 53 2.09 -14.37 11.84
CA THR A 53 3.32 -14.30 12.64
C THR A 53 3.62 -12.88 13.13
N VAL A 54 2.97 -11.86 12.57
CA VAL A 54 3.22 -10.44 12.90
C VAL A 54 2.54 -10.09 14.22
N LYS A 55 3.34 -9.92 15.28
CA LYS A 55 2.84 -9.46 16.60
C LYS A 55 3.03 -7.97 16.85
N ARG A 56 3.97 -7.34 16.15
CA ARG A 56 4.24 -5.90 16.31
C ARG A 56 3.06 -5.07 15.81
N ARG A 57 2.69 -4.04 16.56
CA ARG A 57 1.70 -3.07 16.10
C ARG A 57 2.23 -2.31 14.89
N ALA A 58 1.40 -2.10 13.88
CA ALA A 58 1.74 -1.35 12.68
C ALA A 58 0.85 -0.11 12.51
N MET A 59 1.34 0.86 11.74
CA MET A 59 0.52 1.95 11.23
C MET A 59 0.55 1.92 9.71
N PHE A 60 -0.61 2.07 9.08
CA PHE A 60 -0.76 2.23 7.64
C PHE A 60 -1.30 3.63 7.37
N VAL A 61 -0.49 4.47 6.74
CA VAL A 61 -0.96 5.75 6.17
C VAL A 61 -1.08 5.58 4.67
N SER A 62 -2.18 6.02 4.08
CA SER A 62 -2.37 6.02 2.63
C SER A 62 -3.13 7.27 2.18
N ALA A 63 -3.12 7.54 0.88
CA ALA A 63 -3.75 8.71 0.28
C ALA A 63 -5.06 8.31 -0.43
N ARG A 64 -6.14 9.06 -0.20
CA ARG A 64 -7.48 8.68 -0.67
C ARG A 64 -7.65 8.84 -2.19
N TYR A 65 -6.81 9.66 -2.82
CA TYR A 65 -6.79 9.92 -4.26
C TYR A 65 -5.47 9.47 -4.89
N ASP A 66 -4.90 8.39 -4.36
CA ASP A 66 -3.67 7.82 -4.88
C ASP A 66 -3.88 7.21 -6.28
N LEU A 67 -3.04 7.60 -7.24
CA LEU A 67 -3.03 7.07 -8.60
C LEU A 67 -1.79 6.19 -8.89
N SER A 68 -0.94 5.99 -7.89
CA SER A 68 0.26 5.17 -7.85
C SER A 68 -0.01 3.86 -7.11
N PHE A 69 -0.38 3.94 -5.84
CA PHE A 69 -0.86 2.81 -5.03
C PHE A 69 -2.36 2.95 -4.84
N LEU A 70 -3.09 2.45 -5.83
CA LEU A 70 -4.54 2.63 -5.94
C LEU A 70 -5.26 2.25 -4.64
N PRO A 71 -6.27 3.03 -4.19
CA PRO A 71 -6.93 2.80 -2.91
C PRO A 71 -7.52 1.41 -2.75
N ASP A 72 -8.03 0.79 -3.81
CA ASP A 72 -8.55 -0.59 -3.76
C ASP A 72 -7.46 -1.60 -3.44
N LEU A 73 -6.24 -1.41 -3.95
CA LEU A 73 -5.09 -2.26 -3.63
C LEU A 73 -4.63 -2.05 -2.19
N THR A 74 -4.69 -0.81 -1.68
CA THR A 74 -4.45 -0.52 -0.27
C THR A 74 -5.47 -1.24 0.62
N ASP A 75 -6.75 -1.16 0.26
CA ASP A 75 -7.86 -1.74 1.02
C ASP A 75 -7.76 -3.27 1.11
N ILE A 76 -7.28 -3.96 0.06
CA ILE A 76 -6.99 -5.40 0.10
C ILE A 76 -5.98 -5.72 1.21
N PHE A 77 -4.84 -5.01 1.27
CA PHE A 77 -3.81 -5.31 2.26
C PHE A 77 -4.27 -5.00 3.69
N ILE A 78 -5.09 -3.95 3.87
CA ILE A 78 -5.73 -3.65 5.16
C ILE A 78 -6.70 -4.78 5.54
N ALA A 79 -7.50 -5.27 4.58
CA ALA A 79 -8.42 -6.38 4.82
C ALA A 79 -7.68 -7.67 5.19
N ASP A 80 -6.58 -8.00 4.50
CA ASP A 80 -5.72 -9.13 4.85
C ASP A 80 -5.15 -8.96 6.27
N SER A 81 -4.63 -7.77 6.59
CA SER A 81 -4.11 -7.45 7.94
C SER A 81 -5.17 -7.64 9.02
N ARG A 82 -6.42 -7.23 8.77
CA ARG A 82 -7.57 -7.44 9.67
C ARG A 82 -7.92 -8.92 9.79
N ARG A 83 -8.01 -9.63 8.66
CA ARG A 83 -8.35 -11.06 8.59
C ARG A 83 -7.39 -11.91 9.43
N HIS A 84 -6.10 -11.57 9.41
CA HIS A 84 -5.07 -12.30 10.16
C HIS A 84 -4.77 -11.74 11.55
N GLY A 85 -5.57 -10.79 12.05
CA GLY A 85 -5.43 -10.27 13.41
C GLY A 85 -4.15 -9.45 13.64
N VAL A 86 -3.56 -8.87 12.58
CA VAL A 86 -2.39 -8.00 12.73
C VAL A 86 -2.81 -6.74 13.49
N PRO A 87 -2.20 -6.41 14.63
CA PRO A 87 -2.53 -5.18 15.34
C PRO A 87 -2.10 -3.98 14.50
N HIS A 88 -3.05 -3.18 14.00
CA HIS A 88 -2.72 -2.02 13.19
C HIS A 88 -3.67 -0.84 13.37
N GLU A 89 -3.17 0.35 13.04
CA GLU A 89 -3.94 1.58 12.88
C GLU A 89 -3.89 2.01 11.40
N THR A 90 -4.97 2.59 10.89
CA THR A 90 -5.03 3.08 9.50
C THR A 90 -5.43 4.54 9.47
N ALA A 91 -4.75 5.34 8.65
CA ALA A 91 -5.12 6.72 8.34
C ALA A 91 -5.17 6.94 6.82
N TYR A 92 -6.26 7.54 6.34
CA TYR A 92 -6.40 7.98 4.96
C TYR A 92 -6.35 9.50 4.90
N LEU A 93 -5.35 10.06 4.21
CA LEU A 93 -5.27 11.50 3.95
C LEU A 93 -5.97 11.84 2.64
N ARG A 94 -6.74 12.94 2.60
CA ARG A 94 -7.48 13.40 1.42
C ARG A 94 -6.57 14.10 0.39
N CYS A 95 -5.56 13.37 -0.09
CA CYS A 95 -4.56 13.83 -1.07
C CYS A 95 -4.20 12.69 -2.03
N GLY A 96 -3.29 12.95 -2.97
CA GLY A 96 -2.68 11.94 -3.85
C GLY A 96 -1.28 11.52 -3.38
N HIS A 97 -0.69 10.54 -4.07
CA HIS A 97 0.56 9.87 -3.67
C HIS A 97 1.70 10.82 -3.32
N TYR A 98 2.11 11.67 -4.26
CA TYR A 98 3.19 12.63 -4.03
C TYR A 98 2.74 13.88 -3.28
N THR A 99 1.42 14.15 -3.28
CA THR A 99 0.85 15.29 -2.57
C THR A 99 0.91 15.09 -1.05
N ILE A 100 0.98 13.85 -0.56
CA ILE A 100 1.16 13.54 0.87
C ILE A 100 2.41 14.22 1.45
N GLY A 101 3.48 14.33 0.66
CA GLY A 101 4.73 14.99 1.03
C GLY A 101 4.70 16.53 0.91
N ARG A 102 3.57 17.12 0.50
CA ARG A 102 3.43 18.58 0.31
C ARG A 102 2.58 19.20 1.40
N THR A 103 2.75 20.50 1.63
CA THR A 103 1.88 21.29 2.51
C THR A 103 0.43 21.27 1.98
N PRO A 104 -0.60 21.07 2.82
CA PRO A 104 -0.52 20.87 4.28
C PRO A 104 -0.37 19.40 4.72
N PHE A 105 -0.51 18.44 3.80
CA PHE A 105 -0.62 17.01 4.11
C PHE A 105 0.61 16.42 4.81
N LYS A 106 1.82 16.89 4.50
CA LYS A 106 3.04 16.42 5.17
C LYS A 106 3.01 16.58 6.69
N TYR A 107 2.31 17.62 7.18
CA TYR A 107 2.15 17.85 8.61
C TYR A 107 1.11 16.90 9.22
N LEU A 108 0.03 16.59 8.50
CA LEU A 108 -0.97 15.61 8.93
C LEU A 108 -0.38 14.20 8.97
N ASP A 109 0.40 13.85 7.94
CA ASP A 109 1.12 12.58 7.85
C ASP A 109 2.11 12.42 9.01
N ALA A 110 2.95 13.44 9.23
CA ALA A 110 3.87 13.47 10.38
C ALA A 110 3.13 13.38 11.72
N PHE A 111 2.02 14.10 11.89
CA PHE A 111 1.20 14.05 13.10
C PHE A 111 0.72 12.63 13.41
N HIS A 112 0.25 11.92 12.39
CA HIS A 112 -0.20 10.53 12.50
C HIS A 112 0.96 9.60 12.91
N ILE A 113 2.09 9.68 12.21
CA ILE A 113 3.27 8.84 12.44
C ILE A 113 3.89 9.09 13.82
N LEU A 114 4.11 10.35 14.19
CA LEU A 114 4.72 10.72 15.47
C LEU A 114 3.84 10.30 16.65
N ASN A 115 2.52 10.47 16.56
CA ASN A 115 1.63 10.03 17.62
C ASN A 115 1.56 8.51 17.75
N PHE A 116 1.66 7.77 16.64
CA PHE A 116 1.75 6.32 16.68
C PHE A 116 3.00 5.86 17.45
N PHE A 117 4.19 6.37 17.09
CA PHE A 117 5.43 6.00 17.80
C PHE A 117 5.42 6.45 19.26
N ARG A 118 4.90 7.64 19.55
CA ARG A 118 4.73 8.13 20.93
C ARG A 118 3.88 7.19 21.78
N ARG A 119 2.87 6.52 21.21
CA ARG A 119 2.04 5.53 21.91
C ARG A 119 2.71 4.15 21.95
N ALA A 120 3.44 3.77 20.92
CA ALA A 120 4.05 2.44 20.80
C ALA A 120 5.31 2.25 21.67
N TRP A 121 5.98 3.33 22.07
CA TRP A 121 7.18 3.31 22.93
C TRP A 121 6.93 3.78 24.37
N ARG A 122 5.66 3.84 24.78
CA ARG A 122 5.27 3.94 26.19
C ARG A 122 5.04 2.54 26.73
#